data_AF-A0A494X327-F1
#
_entry.id   AF-A0A494X327-F1
#
_cell.length_a   1.000
_cell.length_b   1.000
_cell.length_c   1.000
_cell.angle_alpha   90.00
_cell.angle_beta   90.00
_cell.angle_gamma   90.00
#
_symmetry.space_group_name_H-M   'P 1'
#
loop_
_entity.id
_entity.type
_entity.pdbx_description
1 polymer ?
#
loop_
_entity_poly.entity_id
_entity_poly.type
_entity_poly.pdbx_seq_one_letter_code
_entity_poly.pdbx_strand_id
1 'polypeptide(L)'
;MIVFLLALNFGISWLNCWVVGGIWAESRALGGFSRVLAWCGATQAAIGFSSVIGFVLGYVLFASGHMPPKVAHGAAALWYLLVIIPALGTGLIITIESWIIAFRTRSILDMGSATYNTFSMAYNVYQAADGGIFDALGDVGDLFDDNDAWPIMLAVVLVAVALAGGIWLTYVLIGKYAGRLPLPARGASAPIVAGH
;
A
#
# COMPACT_ATOMS: atom_id res chain seq x y z
N MET A 1 6.01 -11.40 18.23
CA MET A 1 5.39 -10.11 17.85
C MET A 1 5.61 -9.78 16.38
N ILE A 2 6.86 -9.67 15.89
CA ILE A 2 7.13 -9.24 14.51
C ILE A 2 6.55 -10.15 13.42
N VAL A 3 6.63 -11.48 13.59
CA VAL A 3 6.06 -12.46 12.64
C VAL A 3 4.55 -12.30 12.49
N PHE A 4 3.86 -12.00 13.59
CA PHE A 4 2.42 -11.76 13.58
C PHE A 4 2.08 -10.46 12.82
N LEU A 5 2.83 -9.38 13.04
CA LEU A 5 2.64 -8.11 12.31
C LEU A 5 2.86 -8.29 10.80
N LEU A 6 3.87 -9.07 10.40
CA LEU A 6 4.12 -9.38 8.99
C LEU A 6 2.99 -10.22 8.37
N ALA A 7 2.53 -11.25 9.08
CA ALA A 7 1.42 -12.08 8.63
C ALA A 7 0.12 -11.27 8.50
N LEU A 8 -0.15 -10.38 9.45
CA LEU A 8 -1.30 -9.48 9.41
C LEU A 8 -1.20 -8.52 8.22
N ASN A 9 -0.05 -7.87 8.01
CA ASN A 9 0.16 -6.95 6.90
C ASN A 9 0.04 -7.64 5.53
N PHE A 10 0.59 -8.85 5.42
CA PHE A 10 0.40 -9.69 4.24
C PHE A 10 -1.09 -10.03 4.01
N GLY A 11 -1.80 -10.41 5.07
CA GLY A 11 -3.22 -10.72 5.03
C GLY A 11 -4.09 -9.53 4.59
N ILE A 12 -3.84 -8.34 5.14
CA ILE A 12 -4.54 -7.09 4.77
C ILE A 12 -4.26 -6.75 3.30
N SER A 13 -3.00 -6.84 2.86
CA SER A 13 -2.61 -6.61 1.45
C SER A 13 -3.30 -7.59 0.50
N TRP A 14 -3.45 -8.84 0.93
CA TRP A 14 -4.19 -9.86 0.19
C TRP A 14 -5.69 -9.56 0.12
N LEU A 15 -6.31 -9.14 1.23
CA LEU A 15 -7.71 -8.73 1.26
C LEU A 15 -7.97 -7.52 0.35
N ASN A 16 -7.04 -6.56 0.29
CA ASN A 16 -7.10 -5.45 -0.66
C ASN A 16 -7.14 -5.98 -2.10
N CYS A 17 -6.29 -6.94 -2.45
CA CYS A 17 -6.31 -7.58 -3.77
C CYS A 17 -7.60 -8.36 -4.05
N TRP A 18 -8.16 -9.03 -3.05
CA TRP A 18 -9.44 -9.74 -3.18
C TRP A 18 -10.58 -8.77 -3.49
N VAL A 19 -10.68 -7.66 -2.75
CA VAL A 19 -11.69 -6.60 -2.99
C VAL A 19 -11.49 -5.96 -4.36
N VAL A 20 -10.29 -5.44 -4.62
CA VAL A 20 -9.95 -4.72 -5.86
C VAL A 20 -10.11 -5.61 -7.09
N GLY A 21 -9.66 -6.87 -7.02
CA GLY A 21 -9.82 -7.84 -8.09
C GLY A 21 -11.28 -8.05 -8.48
N GLY A 22 -12.19 -8.09 -7.49
CA GLY A 22 -13.62 -8.23 -7.76
C GLY A 22 -14.21 -7.14 -8.65
N ILE A 23 -13.76 -5.90 -8.46
CA ILE A 23 -14.24 -4.72 -9.20
C ILE A 23 -13.28 -4.27 -10.32
N TRP A 24 -12.20 -5.01 -10.58
CA TRP A 24 -11.13 -4.53 -11.46
C TRP A 24 -11.60 -4.33 -12.90
N ALA A 25 -12.33 -5.30 -13.45
CA ALA A 25 -12.87 -5.21 -14.81
C ALA A 25 -13.99 -4.18 -14.92
N GLU A 26 -14.89 -4.15 -13.92
CA GLU A 26 -16.01 -3.21 -13.86
C GLU A 26 -15.52 -1.75 -13.75
N SER A 27 -14.57 -1.48 -12.86
CA SER A 27 -13.99 -0.14 -12.69
C SER A 27 -13.29 0.36 -13.95
N ARG A 28 -12.71 -0.53 -14.78
CA ARG A 28 -12.14 -0.15 -16.09
C ARG A 28 -13.22 0.25 -17.10
N ALA A 29 -14.39 -0.39 -17.05
CA ALA A 29 -15.49 -0.10 -17.96
C ALA A 29 -16.27 1.16 -17.54
N LEU A 30 -16.49 1.35 -16.23
CA LEU A 30 -17.22 2.50 -15.69
C LEU A 30 -16.35 3.77 -15.59
N GLY A 31 -15.07 3.62 -15.24
CA GLY A 31 -14.17 4.75 -14.98
C GLY A 31 -14.54 5.53 -13.71
N GLY A 32 -14.20 6.82 -13.68
CA GLY A 32 -14.55 7.72 -12.58
C GLY A 32 -13.92 7.35 -11.23
N PHE A 33 -14.63 7.64 -10.15
CA PHE A 33 -14.13 7.46 -8.78
C PHE A 33 -13.91 5.99 -8.42
N SER A 34 -14.71 5.06 -8.95
CA SER A 34 -14.51 3.62 -8.69
C SER A 34 -13.16 3.12 -9.23
N ARG A 35 -12.70 3.67 -10.36
CA ARG A 35 -11.38 3.36 -10.92
C ARG A 35 -10.26 3.92 -10.07
N VAL A 36 -10.43 5.11 -9.52
CA VAL A 36 -9.47 5.71 -8.58
C VAL A 36 -9.35 4.84 -7.33
N LEU A 37 -10.48 4.46 -6.73
CA LEU A 37 -10.50 3.59 -5.54
C LEU A 37 -9.86 2.22 -5.78
N ALA A 38 -10.13 1.61 -6.94
CA ALA A 38 -9.48 0.35 -7.33
C ALA A 38 -7.95 0.49 -7.38
N TRP A 39 -7.45 1.60 -7.92
CA TRP A 39 -6.01 1.90 -7.91
C TRP A 39 -5.47 2.20 -6.51
N CYS A 40 -6.21 2.91 -5.66
CA CYS A 40 -5.81 3.15 -4.27
C CYS A 40 -5.60 1.82 -3.52
N GLY A 41 -6.55 0.90 -3.62
CA GLY A 41 -6.43 -0.43 -3.00
C GLY A 41 -5.27 -1.26 -3.59
N ALA A 42 -5.06 -1.20 -4.91
CA ALA A 42 -3.93 -1.86 -5.56
C ALA A 42 -2.58 -1.31 -5.07
N THR A 43 -2.44 0.01 -4.98
CA THR A 43 -1.22 0.66 -4.47
C THR A 43 -0.96 0.29 -3.01
N GLN A 44 -1.97 0.34 -2.14
CA GLN A 44 -1.85 -0.07 -0.74
C GLN A 44 -1.42 -1.55 -0.61
N ALA A 45 -1.97 -2.44 -1.44
CA ALA A 45 -1.55 -3.84 -1.48
C ALA A 45 -0.09 -4.00 -1.93
N ALA A 46 0.34 -3.28 -2.97
CA ALA A 46 1.71 -3.33 -3.46
C ALA A 46 2.72 -2.84 -2.41
N ILE A 47 2.39 -1.76 -1.70
CA ILE A 47 3.20 -1.23 -0.59
C ILE A 47 3.26 -2.28 0.52
N GLY A 48 2.13 -2.80 0.97
CA GLY A 48 2.08 -3.81 2.04
C GLY A 48 2.87 -5.08 1.70
N PHE A 49 2.69 -5.66 0.50
CA PHE A 49 3.50 -6.79 0.06
C PHE A 49 4.99 -6.47 -0.06
N SER A 50 5.34 -5.30 -0.59
CA SER A 50 6.75 -4.91 -0.73
C SER A 50 7.44 -4.82 0.63
N SER A 51 6.77 -4.30 1.66
CA SER A 51 7.34 -4.26 3.02
C SER A 51 7.58 -5.65 3.61
N VAL A 52 6.68 -6.60 3.36
CA VAL A 52 6.84 -7.99 3.83
C VAL A 52 7.98 -8.68 3.10
N ILE A 53 8.05 -8.54 1.78
CA ILE A 53 9.13 -9.11 0.96
C ILE A 53 10.47 -8.50 1.36
N GLY A 54 10.55 -7.17 1.47
CA GLY A 54 11.75 -6.45 1.88
C GLY A 54 12.25 -6.88 3.27
N PHE A 55 11.34 -7.03 4.24
CA PHE A 55 11.69 -7.53 5.57
C PHE A 55 12.24 -8.96 5.52
N VAL A 56 11.57 -9.88 4.81
CA VAL A 56 12.00 -11.28 4.72
C VAL A 56 13.37 -11.39 4.06
N LEU A 57 13.57 -10.71 2.93
CA LEU A 57 14.85 -10.70 2.22
C LEU A 57 15.95 -10.03 3.06
N GLY A 58 15.67 -8.89 3.68
CA GLY A 58 16.60 -8.21 4.57
C GLY A 58 17.00 -9.08 5.77
N TYR A 59 16.04 -9.78 6.38
CA TYR A 59 16.31 -10.71 7.47
C TYR A 59 17.19 -11.89 7.02
N VAL A 60 16.97 -12.45 5.84
CA VAL A 60 17.82 -13.52 5.28
C VAL A 60 19.25 -13.02 5.04
N LEU A 61 19.40 -11.80 4.50
CA LEU A 61 20.73 -11.19 4.31
C LEU A 61 21.42 -10.89 5.64
N PHE A 62 20.69 -10.43 6.65
CA PHE A 62 21.20 -10.22 8.00
C PHE A 62 21.64 -11.53 8.65
N ALA A 63 20.78 -12.56 8.63
CA ALA A 63 21.07 -13.86 9.22
C ALA A 63 22.25 -14.59 8.54
N SER A 64 22.51 -14.29 7.26
CA SER A 64 23.66 -14.84 6.52
C SER A 64 24.93 -13.99 6.63
N GLY A 65 24.91 -12.89 7.39
CA GLY A 65 26.07 -12.01 7.59
C GLY A 65 26.36 -11.03 6.43
N HIS A 66 25.45 -10.91 5.47
CA HIS A 66 25.60 -10.04 4.30
C HIS A 66 24.92 -8.66 4.47
N MET A 67 24.27 -8.39 5.61
CA MET A 67 23.56 -7.13 5.84
C MET A 67 24.09 -6.36 7.05
N PRO A 68 25.02 -5.43 6.85
CA PRO A 68 25.42 -4.48 7.88
C PRO A 68 24.21 -3.64 8.34
N PRO A 69 24.14 -3.22 9.62
CA PRO A 69 23.03 -2.41 10.13
C PRO A 69 22.79 -1.13 9.32
N LYS A 70 23.85 -0.41 8.94
CA LYS A 70 23.77 0.80 8.09
C LYS A 70 23.03 0.54 6.77
N VAL A 71 23.28 -0.60 6.13
CA VAL A 71 22.60 -1.00 4.88
C VAL A 71 21.13 -1.32 5.14
N ALA A 72 20.81 -1.95 6.27
CA ALA A 72 19.43 -2.22 6.65
C ALA A 72 18.62 -0.94 6.91
N HIS A 73 19.19 0.01 7.65
CA HIS A 73 18.58 1.32 7.90
C HIS A 73 18.39 2.10 6.59
N GLY A 74 19.46 2.25 5.80
CA GLY A 74 19.39 2.95 4.52
C GLY A 74 18.42 2.32 3.52
N ALA A 75 18.33 0.98 3.46
CA ALA A 75 17.35 0.29 2.60
C ALA A 75 15.90 0.51 3.07
N ALA A 76 15.64 0.45 4.38
CA ALA A 76 14.32 0.73 4.94
C ALA A 76 13.90 2.19 4.70
N ALA A 77 14.81 3.13 4.90
CA ALA A 77 14.61 4.56 4.65
C ALA A 77 14.36 4.85 3.16
N LEU A 78 15.16 4.26 2.26
CA LEU A 78 14.96 4.39 0.81
C LEU A 78 13.60 3.84 0.38
N TRP A 79 13.21 2.65 0.88
CA TRP A 79 11.88 2.11 0.62
C TRP A 79 10.78 3.05 1.12
N TYR A 80 10.91 3.55 2.36
CA TYR A 80 9.95 4.47 2.96
C TYR A 80 9.75 5.73 2.12
N LEU A 81 10.82 6.38 1.67
CA LEU A 81 10.75 7.59 0.85
C LEU A 81 10.05 7.35 -0.50
N LEU A 82 10.24 6.16 -1.10
CA LEU A 82 9.60 5.80 -2.36
C LEU A 82 8.09 5.55 -2.19
N VAL A 83 7.64 5.10 -1.01
CA VAL A 83 6.25 4.70 -0.79
C VAL A 83 5.43 5.70 0.01
N ILE A 84 6.03 6.60 0.79
CA ILE A 84 5.28 7.44 1.73
C ILE A 84 4.28 8.36 1.02
N ILE A 85 4.68 9.02 -0.06
CA ILE A 85 3.78 9.90 -0.83
C ILE A 85 2.59 9.13 -1.43
N PRO A 86 2.78 8.02 -2.18
CA PRO A 86 1.65 7.24 -2.67
C PRO A 86 0.83 6.60 -1.53
N ALA A 87 1.46 6.21 -0.41
CA ALA A 87 0.76 5.68 0.76
C ALA A 87 -0.20 6.72 1.36
N LEU A 88 0.26 7.95 1.58
CA LEU A 88 -0.56 9.03 2.13
C LEU A 88 -1.67 9.45 1.15
N GLY A 89 -1.33 9.61 -0.14
CA GLY A 89 -2.30 10.02 -1.15
C GLY A 89 -3.44 9.01 -1.30
N THR A 90 -3.11 7.72 -1.38
CA THR A 90 -4.13 6.67 -1.49
C THR A 90 -4.86 6.42 -0.17
N GLY A 91 -4.18 6.56 0.97
CA GLY A 91 -4.78 6.48 2.30
C GLY A 91 -5.86 7.55 2.52
N LEU A 92 -5.60 8.80 2.11
CA LEU A 92 -6.58 9.89 2.22
C LEU A 92 -7.86 9.59 1.45
N ILE A 93 -7.72 9.14 0.20
CA ILE A 93 -8.85 8.81 -0.68
C ILE A 93 -9.68 7.67 -0.08
N ILE A 94 -9.02 6.62 0.43
CA ILE A 94 -9.68 5.49 1.09
C ILE A 94 -10.42 5.95 2.36
N THR A 95 -9.81 6.84 3.16
CA THR A 95 -10.45 7.39 4.34
C THR A 95 -11.73 8.16 3.98
N ILE A 96 -11.70 9.00 2.95
CA ILE A 96 -12.88 9.72 2.47
C ILE A 96 -13.99 8.74 2.06
N GLU A 97 -13.68 7.74 1.23
CA GLU A 97 -14.68 6.75 0.78
C GLU A 97 -15.24 5.94 1.95
N SER A 98 -14.40 5.58 2.92
CA SER A 98 -14.86 4.81 4.09
C SER A 98 -15.90 5.58 4.91
N TRP A 99 -15.77 6.90 5.02
CA TRP A 99 -16.80 7.74 5.65
C TRP A 99 -18.07 7.86 4.79
N ILE A 100 -17.94 8.01 3.47
CA ILE A 100 -19.09 8.02 2.55
C ILE A 100 -19.92 6.74 2.73
N ILE A 101 -19.26 5.59 2.75
CA ILE A 101 -19.90 4.28 2.96
C ILE A 101 -20.54 4.22 4.35
N ALA A 102 -19.81 4.58 5.40
CA ALA A 102 -20.30 4.52 6.78
C ALA A 102 -21.58 5.35 6.99
N PHE A 103 -21.65 6.58 6.44
CA PHE A 103 -22.84 7.41 6.54
C PHE A 103 -24.01 6.88 5.70
N ARG A 104 -23.72 6.22 4.56
CA ARG A 104 -24.74 5.64 3.68
C ARG A 104 -25.34 4.36 4.25
N THR A 105 -24.52 3.46 4.78
CA THR A 105 -24.96 2.14 5.28
C THR A 105 -25.40 2.18 6.73
N ARG A 106 -24.88 3.13 7.52
CA ARG A 106 -25.09 3.24 8.97
C ARG A 106 -24.75 1.94 9.73
N SER A 107 -23.84 1.14 9.18
CA SER A 107 -23.36 -0.10 9.77
C SER A 107 -22.24 0.17 10.76
N ILE A 108 -22.27 -0.51 11.91
CA ILE A 108 -21.19 -0.44 12.91
C ILE A 108 -19.86 -0.91 12.33
N LEU A 109 -19.87 -1.93 11.46
CA LEU A 109 -18.67 -2.44 10.83
C LEU A 109 -18.04 -1.41 9.88
N ASP A 110 -18.87 -0.69 9.12
CA ASP A 110 -18.39 0.35 8.19
C ASP A 110 -17.89 1.58 8.96
N MET A 111 -18.56 1.96 10.05
CA MET A 111 -18.09 3.00 10.97
C MET A 111 -16.75 2.62 11.63
N GLY A 112 -16.58 1.35 12.00
CA GLY A 112 -15.31 0.83 12.53
C GLY A 112 -14.18 0.91 11.51
N SER A 113 -14.44 0.48 10.27
CA SER A 113 -13.49 0.60 9.15
C SER A 113 -13.08 2.05 8.89
N ALA A 114 -14.05 2.98 8.87
CA ALA A 114 -13.80 4.41 8.69
C ALA A 114 -12.96 5.00 9.83
N THR A 115 -13.25 4.60 11.06
CA THR A 115 -12.47 5.01 12.24
C THR A 115 -11.03 4.50 12.16
N TYR A 116 -10.84 3.23 11.77
CA TYR A 116 -9.51 2.65 11.60
C TYR A 116 -8.70 3.38 10.52
N ASN A 117 -9.26 3.58 9.33
CA ASN A 117 -8.58 4.29 8.24
C ASN A 117 -8.24 5.74 8.63
N THR A 118 -9.13 6.41 9.37
CA THR A 118 -8.88 7.76 9.90
C THR A 118 -7.70 7.77 10.86
N PHE A 119 -7.66 6.83 11.81
CA PHE A 119 -6.56 6.70 12.76
C PHE A 119 -5.24 6.40 12.03
N SER A 120 -5.22 5.43 11.13
CA SER A 120 -4.04 5.06 10.35
C SER A 120 -3.53 6.22 9.51
N MET A 121 -4.43 6.97 8.87
CA MET A 121 -4.05 8.13 8.08
C MET A 121 -3.47 9.25 8.96
N ALA A 122 -4.10 9.57 10.08
CA ALA A 122 -3.61 10.57 11.02
C ALA A 122 -2.23 10.19 11.58
N TYR A 123 -2.04 8.93 11.97
CA TYR A 123 -0.77 8.41 12.46
C TYR A 123 0.34 8.46 11.41
N ASN A 124 0.05 8.07 10.16
CA ASN A 124 1.02 8.12 9.07
C ASN A 124 1.40 9.57 8.71
N VAL A 125 0.44 10.50 8.69
CA VAL A 125 0.72 11.93 8.47
C VAL A 125 1.55 12.48 9.61
N TYR A 126 1.19 12.17 10.86
CA TYR A 126 1.93 12.61 12.03
C TYR A 126 3.39 12.14 11.95
N GLN A 127 3.64 10.85 11.74
CA GLN A 127 5.01 10.32 11.63
C GLN A 127 5.79 10.94 10.47
N ALA A 128 5.15 11.16 9.32
CA ALA A 128 5.81 11.79 8.19
C ALA A 128 6.18 13.26 8.48
N ALA A 129 5.33 13.98 9.21
CA ALA A 129 5.53 15.37 9.58
C ALA A 129 6.48 15.55 10.78
N ASP A 130 6.48 14.61 11.72
CA ASP A 130 7.30 14.59 12.94
C ASP A 130 8.71 14.06 12.66
N GLY A 131 9.33 14.55 11.58
CA GLY A 131 10.71 14.22 11.23
C GLY A 131 10.89 12.97 10.37
N GLY A 132 9.92 12.05 10.29
CA GLY A 132 10.14 10.74 9.62
C GLY A 132 10.61 10.83 8.16
N ILE A 133 10.20 11.85 7.40
CA ILE A 133 10.74 12.08 6.04
C ILE A 133 12.19 12.58 6.09
N PHE A 134 12.51 13.51 6.99
CA PHE A 134 13.84 14.08 7.09
C PHE A 134 14.86 13.08 7.67
N ASP A 135 14.44 12.28 8.64
CA ASP A 135 15.25 11.20 9.21
C ASP A 135 15.56 10.16 8.12
N ALA A 136 14.57 9.75 7.33
CA ALA A 136 14.78 8.82 6.22
C ALA A 136 15.68 9.42 5.13
N LEU A 137 15.59 10.74 4.85
CA LEU A 137 16.53 11.42 3.95
C LEU A 137 17.96 11.41 4.51
N GLY A 138 18.12 11.59 5.83
CA GLY A 138 19.40 11.48 6.52
C GLY A 138 20.01 10.08 6.40
N ASP A 139 19.24 9.04 6.74
CA ASP A 139 19.67 7.64 6.64
C ASP A 139 20.07 7.24 5.21
N VAL A 140 19.35 7.74 4.21
CA VAL A 140 19.74 7.55 2.80
C VAL A 140 20.99 8.36 2.49
N GLY A 141 21.10 9.62 2.92
CA GLY A 141 22.32 10.42 2.77
C GLY A 141 23.55 9.70 3.32
N ASP A 142 23.47 9.19 4.54
CA ASP A 142 24.54 8.45 5.21
C ASP A 142 24.92 7.15 4.46
N LEU A 143 23.93 6.46 3.88
CA LEU A 143 24.18 5.29 3.02
C LEU A 143 24.99 5.66 1.76
N PHE A 144 24.67 6.81 1.14
CA PHE A 144 25.29 7.24 -0.12
C PHE A 144 26.59 8.05 0.06
N ASP A 145 26.89 8.54 1.26
CA ASP A 145 28.18 9.17 1.60
C ASP A 145 29.32 8.13 1.71
N ASP A 146 28.97 6.85 1.72
CA ASP A 146 29.94 5.76 1.70
C ASP A 146 30.65 5.66 0.34
N ASN A 147 31.98 5.57 0.35
CA ASN A 147 32.76 5.41 -0.88
C ASN A 147 32.65 4.00 -1.46
N ASP A 148 32.12 3.05 -0.69
CA ASP A 148 31.94 1.67 -1.12
C ASP A 148 30.62 1.49 -1.90
N ALA A 149 30.74 1.14 -3.18
CA ALA A 149 29.59 0.91 -4.05
C ALA A 149 28.76 -0.33 -3.68
N TRP A 150 29.38 -1.31 -3.00
CA TRP A 150 28.74 -2.59 -2.70
C TRP A 150 27.55 -2.47 -1.71
N PRO A 151 27.71 -1.84 -0.52
CA PRO A 151 26.60 -1.57 0.40
C PRO A 151 25.43 -0.82 -0.25
N ILE A 152 25.73 0.21 -1.06
CA ILE A 152 24.74 1.02 -1.76
C ILE A 152 23.97 0.15 -2.77
N MET A 153 24.69 -0.60 -3.61
CA MET A 153 24.08 -1.48 -4.59
C MET A 153 23.19 -2.53 -3.93
N LEU A 154 23.63 -3.12 -2.81
CA LEU A 154 22.86 -4.10 -2.07
C LEU A 154 21.52 -3.53 -1.56
N ALA A 155 21.55 -2.33 -0.96
CA ALA A 155 20.34 -1.64 -0.51
C ALA A 155 19.39 -1.34 -1.68
N VAL A 156 19.90 -0.78 -2.77
CA VAL A 156 19.10 -0.41 -3.94
C VAL A 156 18.46 -1.65 -4.58
N VAL A 157 19.22 -2.72 -4.77
CA VAL A 157 18.71 -3.99 -5.34
C VAL A 157 17.66 -4.60 -4.41
N LEU A 158 17.90 -4.62 -3.10
CA LEU A 158 16.92 -5.13 -2.13
C LEU A 158 15.59 -4.37 -2.23
N VAL A 159 15.63 -3.04 -2.24
CA VAL A 159 14.44 -2.19 -2.34
C VAL A 159 13.74 -2.38 -3.69
N ALA A 160 14.49 -2.43 -4.79
CA ALA A 160 13.94 -2.65 -6.11
C ALA A 160 13.23 -4.01 -6.21
N VAL A 161 13.84 -5.08 -5.70
CA VAL A 161 13.25 -6.43 -5.66
C VAL A 161 12.00 -6.45 -4.76
N ALA A 162 12.05 -5.80 -3.60
CA ALA A 162 10.91 -5.71 -2.70
C ALA A 162 9.70 -5.00 -3.37
N LEU A 163 9.93 -3.84 -4.00
CA LEU A 163 8.88 -3.10 -4.70
C LEU A 163 8.36 -3.86 -5.92
N ALA A 164 9.25 -4.38 -6.78
CA ALA A 164 8.87 -5.15 -7.95
C ALA A 164 8.08 -6.41 -7.55
N GLY A 165 8.53 -7.13 -6.53
CA GLY A 165 7.85 -8.30 -5.99
C GLY A 165 6.47 -7.96 -5.43
N GLY A 166 6.35 -6.85 -4.69
CA GLY A 166 5.07 -6.37 -4.17
C GLY A 166 4.08 -6.00 -5.28
N ILE A 167 4.54 -5.26 -6.29
CA ILE A 167 3.74 -4.89 -7.48
C ILE A 167 3.31 -6.14 -8.25
N TRP A 168 4.24 -7.06 -8.49
CA TRP A 168 3.97 -8.29 -9.23
C TRP A 168 2.95 -9.16 -8.51
N LEU A 169 3.10 -9.36 -7.20
CA LEU A 169 2.16 -10.15 -6.40
C LEU A 169 0.76 -9.51 -6.40
N THR A 170 0.68 -8.19 -6.25
CA THR A 170 -0.59 -7.45 -6.37
C THR A 170 -1.23 -7.68 -7.74
N TYR A 171 -0.47 -7.55 -8.82
CA TYR A 171 -0.98 -7.76 -10.18
C TYR A 171 -1.53 -9.18 -10.38
N VAL A 172 -0.78 -10.19 -9.94
CA VAL A 172 -1.18 -11.60 -10.04
C VAL A 172 -2.45 -11.87 -9.24
N LEU A 173 -2.56 -11.36 -8.01
CA LEU A 173 -3.73 -11.59 -7.16
C LEU A 173 -4.98 -10.86 -7.64
N ILE A 174 -4.84 -9.60 -8.09
CA ILE A 174 -5.94 -8.87 -8.74
C ILE A 174 -6.43 -9.65 -9.96
N GLY A 175 -5.51 -10.14 -10.81
CA GLY A 175 -5.85 -10.98 -11.96
C GLY A 175 -6.57 -12.27 -11.57
N LYS A 176 -6.11 -12.94 -10.52
CA LYS A 176 -6.74 -14.16 -9.97
C LYS A 176 -8.18 -13.92 -9.49
N TYR A 177 -8.44 -12.75 -8.91
CA TYR A 177 -9.76 -12.40 -8.37
C TYR A 177 -10.64 -11.62 -9.35
N ALA A 178 -10.15 -11.32 -10.56
CA ALA A 178 -10.89 -10.65 -11.60
C ALA A 178 -12.08 -11.50 -12.07
N GLY A 179 -13.22 -10.85 -12.33
CA GLY A 179 -14.41 -11.51 -12.90
C GLY A 179 -15.22 -12.35 -11.90
N ARG A 180 -14.88 -12.32 -10.61
CA ARG A 180 -15.67 -13.01 -9.56
C ARG A 180 -17.02 -12.34 -9.24
N LEU A 181 -17.19 -11.08 -9.64
CA LEU A 181 -18.44 -10.33 -9.48
C LEU A 181 -19.13 -10.18 -10.85
N PRO A 182 -20.46 -10.29 -10.90
CA PRO A 182 -21.21 -10.08 -12.13
C PRO A 182 -21.07 -8.64 -12.61
N LEU A 183 -20.93 -8.44 -13.92
CA LEU A 183 -20.92 -7.10 -14.50
C LEU A 183 -22.32 -6.48 -14.36
N PRO A 184 -22.44 -5.19 -13.98
CA PRO A 184 -23.72 -4.49 -14.02
C PRO A 184 -24.31 -4.58 -15.43
N ALA A 185 -25.60 -4.87 -15.55
CA ALA A 185 -26.28 -4.84 -16.83
C ALA A 185 -26.08 -3.45 -17.47
N ARG A 186 -25.57 -3.39 -18.70
CA ARG A 186 -25.50 -2.15 -19.48
C ARG A 186 -26.92 -1.59 -19.60
N GLY A 187 -27.27 -0.59 -18.79
CA GLY A 187 -28.60 0.02 -18.83
C GLY A 187 -29.06 0.77 -17.57
N ALA A 188 -28.44 0.58 -16.41
CA ALA A 188 -28.82 1.32 -15.19
C ALA A 188 -28.15 2.70 -15.11
N SER A 189 -28.31 3.53 -16.14
CA SER A 189 -28.24 4.98 -15.95
C SER A 189 -29.46 5.37 -15.11
N ALA A 190 -29.28 5.43 -13.78
CA ALA A 190 -30.31 5.97 -12.90
C ALA A 190 -30.67 7.38 -13.40
N PRO A 191 -31.95 7.69 -13.66
CA PRO A 191 -32.33 9.05 -14.04
C PRO A 191 -31.98 9.97 -12.89
N ILE A 192 -31.27 11.06 -13.21
CA ILE A 192 -31.13 12.22 -12.34
C ILE A 192 -32.55 12.69 -12.06
N VAL A 193 -33.04 12.44 -10.84
CA VAL A 193 -34.28 13.04 -10.37
C VAL A 193 -34.01 14.54 -10.24
N ALA A 194 -34.37 15.29 -11.29
CA ALA A 194 -34.46 16.73 -11.22
C ALA A 194 -35.60 17.05 -10.24
N GLY A 195 -35.24 17.43 -9.02
CA GLY A 195 -36.17 17.99 -8.06
C GLY A 195 -36.61 19.37 -8.52
N HIS A 196 -37.92 19.52 -8.73
CA HIS A 196 -38.64 20.79 -8.75
C HIS A 196 -38.71 21.39 -7.34
#